data_AF-A0AA39CER2-F1
#
_entry.id   AF-A0AA39CER2-F1
#
_cell.length_a   1.000
_cell.length_b   1.000
_cell.length_c   1.000
_cell.angle_alpha   90.00
_cell.angle_beta   90.00
_cell.angle_gamma   90.00
#
_symmetry.space_group_name_H-M   'P 1'
#
loop_
_entity.id
_entity.type
_entity.pdbx_description
1 polymer ?
#
loop_
_entity_poly.entity_id
_entity_poly.type
_entity_poly.pdbx_seq_one_letter_code
_entity_poly.pdbx_strand_id
1 'polypeptide(L)'
;MLPAFVFILLLFLKCTSATRPRLAIQDDLKSDKAKWNTVNSILKTEFNDMITLARVVVLTGSDCDEAFLRYFKKDDYPFVQAMFGAIANIDAPLSPDPNEALQILSTFDLDSTLSNFWGELLVSYEDLDPVTCAEMENLDGYLIYDYEAPRPLDPRYPWKGSGYLVLCRDRATMKYTVPLELLGNPPAWGREGGEANGEPLVGFGCDGMGPRDTGFMEPTGVTHLHEIFHWPVPFLQVEDYDKNIKENYDNGHQILDWEDLPAGATDSYGPYNAMLINQLPLTSDGFSPALNNAENYVWYALSKYWSWKCGK
;
A
#
# COMPACT_ATOMS: atom_id res chain seq x y z
N MET A 1 -45.17 25.38 6.78
CA MET A 1 -44.92 24.13 6.03
C MET A 1 -43.48 24.13 5.56
N LEU A 2 -42.57 23.68 6.43
CA LEU A 2 -41.18 23.44 6.06
C LEU A 2 -40.63 22.22 6.85
N PRO A 3 -41.05 20.97 6.58
CA PRO A 3 -40.36 19.81 7.15
C PRO A 3 -39.95 18.73 6.13
N ALA A 4 -40.08 18.97 4.82
CA ALA A 4 -39.76 17.96 3.80
C ALA A 4 -38.31 18.03 3.29
N PHE A 5 -37.68 19.21 3.28
CA PHE A 5 -36.35 19.39 2.68
C PHE A 5 -35.19 18.87 3.56
N VAL A 6 -35.35 18.87 4.89
CA VAL A 6 -34.34 18.35 5.83
C VAL A 6 -34.31 16.81 5.84
N PHE A 7 -35.44 16.15 5.55
CA PHE A 7 -35.50 14.69 5.49
C PHE A 7 -34.84 14.10 4.23
N ILE A 8 -34.80 14.85 3.12
CA ILE A 8 -34.17 14.38 1.88
C ILE A 8 -32.64 14.42 1.98
N LEU A 9 -32.04 15.38 2.72
CA LEU A 9 -30.59 15.40 2.96
C LEU A 9 -30.13 14.24 3.85
N LEU A 10 -30.96 13.78 4.80
CA LEU A 10 -30.65 12.64 5.67
C LEU A 10 -30.80 11.28 4.97
N LEU A 11 -31.51 11.21 3.84
CA LEU A 11 -31.64 9.98 3.03
C LEU A 11 -30.44 9.74 2.09
N PHE A 12 -29.56 10.73 1.91
CA PHE A 12 -28.31 10.59 1.13
C PHE A 12 -27.05 10.48 1.99
N LEU A 13 -27.18 10.57 3.32
CA LEU A 13 -26.18 10.01 4.23
C LEU A 13 -26.28 8.49 4.14
N LYS A 14 -25.72 7.90 3.06
CA LYS A 14 -25.24 6.54 3.14
C LYS A 14 -24.27 6.54 4.32
N CYS A 15 -24.70 5.98 5.46
CA CYS A 15 -23.78 5.54 6.50
C CYS A 15 -22.90 4.46 5.85
N THR A 16 -21.90 4.88 5.09
CA THR A 16 -20.82 4.01 4.67
C THR A 16 -20.07 3.65 5.94
N SER A 17 -20.33 2.46 6.44
CA SER A 17 -19.63 1.93 7.60
C SER A 17 -18.20 1.62 7.18
N ALA A 18 -17.29 2.55 7.49
CA ALA A 18 -15.86 2.32 7.37
C ALA A 18 -15.51 0.97 8.00
N THR A 19 -14.78 0.14 7.25
CA THR A 19 -14.51 -1.25 7.62
C THR A 19 -13.02 -1.52 7.47
N ARG A 20 -12.41 -2.25 8.41
CA ARG A 20 -11.04 -2.75 8.26
C ARG A 20 -11.02 -4.07 7.49
N PRO A 21 -9.87 -4.45 6.89
CA PRO A 21 -9.66 -5.81 6.42
C PRO A 21 -9.98 -6.83 7.51
N ARG A 22 -10.50 -7.98 7.07
CA ARG A 22 -10.63 -9.13 7.98
C ARG A 22 -9.26 -9.73 8.15
N LEU A 23 -8.91 -10.07 9.38
CA LEU A 23 -7.65 -10.71 9.70
C LEU A 23 -7.90 -12.19 9.97
N ALA A 24 -7.12 -13.05 9.33
CA ALA A 24 -7.06 -14.48 9.62
C ALA A 24 -5.63 -14.89 9.93
N ILE A 25 -5.49 -15.94 10.72
CA ILE A 25 -4.21 -16.60 10.97
C ILE A 25 -4.43 -18.09 11.13
N GLN A 26 -3.36 -18.85 10.95
CA GLN A 26 -3.34 -20.29 11.15
C GLN A 26 -3.78 -20.68 12.57
N ASP A 27 -4.40 -21.85 12.69
CA ASP A 27 -5.02 -22.32 13.94
C ASP A 27 -4.01 -22.57 15.07
N ASP A 28 -2.76 -22.88 14.72
CA ASP A 28 -1.67 -23.04 15.69
C ASP A 28 -1.40 -21.74 16.46
N LEU A 29 -1.48 -20.58 15.78
CA LEU A 29 -1.32 -19.27 16.39
C LEU A 29 -2.54 -18.85 17.22
N LYS A 30 -3.75 -19.31 16.87
CA LYS A 30 -4.98 -19.03 17.66
C LYS A 30 -4.94 -19.69 19.03
N SER A 31 -4.24 -20.82 19.17
CA SER A 31 -4.10 -21.52 20.44
C SER A 31 -3.23 -20.78 21.46
N ASP A 32 -2.37 -19.86 21.00
CA ASP A 32 -1.49 -19.04 21.82
C ASP A 32 -1.93 -17.57 21.78
N LYS A 33 -2.66 -17.14 22.81
CA LYS A 33 -3.22 -15.79 22.93
C LYS A 33 -2.16 -14.69 22.84
N ALA A 34 -0.93 -14.93 23.33
CA ALA A 34 0.13 -13.94 23.30
C ALA A 34 0.63 -13.75 21.86
N LYS A 35 0.89 -14.85 21.14
CA LYS A 35 1.25 -14.81 19.72
C LYS A 35 0.14 -14.18 18.87
N TRP A 36 -1.12 -14.54 19.12
CA TRP A 36 -2.28 -13.92 18.47
C TRP A 36 -2.25 -12.40 18.62
N ASN A 37 -2.09 -11.90 19.85
CA ASN A 37 -2.09 -10.45 20.10
C ASN A 37 -0.95 -9.74 19.38
N THR A 38 0.25 -10.35 19.36
CA THR A 38 1.41 -9.81 18.66
C THR A 38 1.17 -9.72 17.15
N VAL A 39 0.76 -10.81 16.51
CA VAL A 39 0.53 -10.83 15.04
C VAL A 39 -0.61 -9.89 14.65
N ASN A 40 -1.72 -9.90 15.41
CA ASN A 40 -2.82 -8.97 15.18
C ASN A 40 -2.39 -7.50 15.33
N SER A 41 -1.45 -7.20 16.23
CA SER A 41 -0.87 -5.86 16.35
C SER A 41 -0.01 -5.50 15.16
N ILE A 42 0.81 -6.43 14.66
CA ILE A 42 1.66 -6.23 13.48
C ILE A 42 0.79 -5.95 12.25
N LEU A 43 -0.18 -6.82 11.92
CA LEU A 43 -1.07 -6.64 10.77
C LEU A 43 -1.82 -5.29 10.79
N LYS A 44 -2.28 -4.86 11.97
CA LYS A 44 -2.91 -3.55 12.13
C LYS A 44 -1.93 -2.40 11.88
N THR A 45 -0.69 -2.56 12.33
CA THR A 45 0.36 -1.55 12.17
C THR A 45 0.77 -1.43 10.71
N GLU A 46 0.97 -2.56 10.02
CA GLU A 46 1.29 -2.60 8.60
C GLU A 46 0.21 -1.95 7.74
N PHE A 47 -1.06 -2.28 8.01
CA PHE A 47 -2.18 -1.63 7.35
C PHE A 47 -2.21 -0.12 7.61
N ASN A 48 -1.96 0.31 8.86
CA ASN A 48 -1.93 1.73 9.18
C ASN A 48 -0.75 2.46 8.49
N ASP A 49 0.42 1.83 8.41
CA ASP A 49 1.60 2.35 7.71
C ASP A 49 1.29 2.55 6.21
N MET A 50 0.71 1.54 5.56
CA MET A 50 0.26 1.62 4.17
C MET A 50 -0.71 2.78 3.94
N ILE A 51 -1.76 2.90 4.77
CA ILE A 51 -2.74 3.99 4.66
C ILE A 51 -2.06 5.35 4.89
N THR A 52 -1.09 5.42 5.81
CA THR A 52 -0.33 6.65 6.08
C THR A 52 0.51 7.06 4.87
N LEU A 53 1.22 6.12 4.26
CA LEU A 53 2.01 6.36 3.04
C LEU A 53 1.11 6.89 1.90
N ALA A 54 -0.04 6.24 1.66
CA ALA A 54 -0.98 6.67 0.64
C ALA A 54 -1.54 8.08 0.91
N ARG A 55 -1.89 8.38 2.17
CA ARG A 55 -2.37 9.71 2.55
C ARG A 55 -1.31 10.79 2.37
N VAL A 56 -0.05 10.49 2.70
CA VAL A 56 1.03 11.45 2.47
C VAL A 56 1.16 11.78 0.99
N VAL A 57 1.11 10.79 0.11
CA VAL A 57 1.09 11.04 -1.35
C VAL A 57 -0.09 11.94 -1.74
N VAL A 58 -1.30 11.63 -1.28
CA VAL A 58 -2.50 12.41 -1.63
C VAL A 58 -2.41 13.86 -1.15
N LEU A 59 -1.89 14.08 0.05
CA LEU A 59 -1.84 15.39 0.70
C LEU A 59 -0.66 16.27 0.27
N THR A 60 0.40 15.68 -0.27
CA THR A 60 1.66 16.40 -0.51
C THR A 60 2.19 16.27 -1.94
N GLY A 61 1.61 15.38 -2.74
CA GLY A 61 2.01 15.09 -4.12
C GLY A 61 1.98 16.31 -5.04
N SER A 62 2.82 16.29 -6.07
CA SER A 62 2.85 17.26 -7.16
C SER A 62 3.39 16.61 -8.43
N ASP A 63 2.86 17.00 -9.58
CA ASP A 63 3.31 16.59 -10.92
C ASP A 63 4.74 17.06 -11.27
N CYS A 64 5.29 17.97 -10.47
CA CYS A 64 6.64 18.51 -10.63
C CYS A 64 7.61 18.03 -9.55
N ASP A 65 7.18 17.13 -8.66
CA ASP A 65 8.04 16.57 -7.62
C ASP A 65 9.10 15.64 -8.21
N GLU A 66 10.36 15.80 -7.80
CA GLU A 66 11.45 14.90 -8.19
C GLU A 66 11.19 13.46 -7.76
N ALA A 67 10.55 13.24 -6.61
CA ALA A 67 10.14 11.91 -6.17
C ALA A 67 9.12 11.28 -7.13
N PHE A 68 8.14 12.07 -7.60
CA PHE A 68 7.15 11.60 -8.57
C PHE A 68 7.79 11.30 -9.93
N LEU A 69 8.57 12.25 -10.46
CA LEU A 69 9.19 12.15 -11.77
C LEU A 69 10.27 11.05 -11.86
N ARG A 70 10.75 10.54 -10.72
CA ARG A 70 11.62 9.37 -10.65
C ARG A 70 10.89 8.09 -11.07
N TYR A 71 9.63 7.95 -10.67
CA TYR A 71 8.86 6.71 -10.81
C TYR A 71 7.73 6.78 -11.82
N PHE A 72 7.31 7.96 -12.25
CA PHE A 72 6.24 8.12 -13.24
C PHE A 72 6.53 9.25 -14.22
N LYS A 73 5.80 9.29 -15.33
CA LYS A 73 5.81 10.43 -16.24
C LYS A 73 4.96 11.55 -15.67
N LYS A 74 5.28 12.80 -16.02
CA LYS A 74 4.51 13.97 -15.59
C LYS A 74 3.01 13.82 -15.86
N ASP A 75 2.66 13.33 -17.05
CA ASP A 75 1.27 13.19 -17.49
C ASP A 75 0.50 12.08 -16.75
N ASP A 76 1.22 11.15 -16.09
CA ASP A 76 0.62 10.08 -15.29
C ASP A 76 0.06 10.60 -13.94
N TYR A 77 0.40 11.84 -13.55
CA TYR A 77 0.13 12.35 -12.20
C TYR A 77 -1.34 12.29 -11.78
N PRO A 78 -2.33 12.74 -12.58
CA PRO A 78 -3.73 12.68 -12.16
C PRO A 78 -4.20 11.25 -11.88
N PHE A 79 -3.75 10.30 -12.70
CA PHE A 79 -4.08 8.88 -12.54
C PHE A 79 -3.45 8.29 -11.28
N VAL A 80 -2.14 8.47 -11.10
CA VAL A 80 -1.42 7.98 -9.91
C VAL A 80 -1.99 8.60 -8.62
N GLN A 81 -2.30 9.90 -8.64
CA GLN A 81 -2.91 10.58 -7.50
C GLN A 81 -4.29 10.01 -7.15
N ALA A 82 -5.11 9.68 -8.15
CA ALA A 82 -6.40 9.05 -7.95
C ALA A 82 -6.28 7.61 -7.41
N MET A 83 -5.28 6.85 -7.86
CA MET A 83 -4.98 5.52 -7.33
C MET A 83 -4.65 5.58 -5.82
N PHE A 84 -3.75 6.49 -5.40
CA PHE A 84 -3.49 6.70 -3.98
C PHE A 84 -4.69 7.25 -3.22
N GLY A 85 -5.49 8.13 -3.85
CA GLY A 85 -6.74 8.64 -3.32
C GLY A 85 -7.74 7.54 -2.95
N ALA A 86 -7.86 6.52 -3.81
CA ALA A 86 -8.71 5.36 -3.58
C ALA A 86 -8.28 4.55 -2.34
N ILE A 87 -6.98 4.32 -2.16
CA ILE A 87 -6.43 3.64 -0.97
C ILE A 87 -6.63 4.50 0.29
N ALA A 88 -6.25 5.77 0.20
CA ALA A 88 -6.27 6.72 1.31
C ALA A 88 -7.70 7.08 1.78
N ASN A 89 -8.68 6.90 0.87
CA ASN A 89 -10.08 7.28 0.98
C ASN A 89 -10.26 8.76 1.37
N ILE A 90 -9.49 9.62 0.72
CA ILE A 90 -9.56 11.08 0.86
C ILE A 90 -9.36 11.72 -0.51
N ASP A 91 -9.98 12.88 -0.71
CA ASP A 91 -9.74 13.69 -1.90
C ASP A 91 -8.41 14.46 -1.78
N ALA A 92 -7.70 14.59 -2.89
CA ALA A 92 -6.55 15.48 -2.95
C ALA A 92 -6.99 16.93 -2.71
N PRO A 93 -6.28 17.69 -1.85
CA PRO A 93 -6.61 19.10 -1.64
C PRO A 93 -6.38 19.88 -2.93
N LEU A 94 -7.23 20.87 -3.19
CA LEU A 94 -7.11 21.76 -4.36
C LEU A 94 -5.79 22.54 -4.39
N SER A 95 -5.17 22.74 -3.22
CA SER A 95 -3.86 23.38 -3.08
C SER A 95 -3.11 22.71 -1.92
N PRO A 96 -2.28 21.70 -2.21
CA PRO A 96 -1.49 21.01 -1.20
C PRO A 96 -0.55 21.98 -0.49
N ASP A 97 -0.68 22.12 0.83
CA ASP A 97 0.37 22.70 1.68
C ASP A 97 1.05 21.55 2.44
N PRO A 98 2.31 21.22 2.11
CA PRO A 98 3.06 20.19 2.81
C PRO A 98 3.16 20.40 4.33
N ASN A 99 3.08 21.64 4.81
CA ASN A 99 3.12 21.95 6.23
C ASN A 99 1.80 21.61 6.94
N GLU A 100 0.67 21.71 6.24
CA GLU A 100 -0.65 21.34 6.77
C GLU A 100 -0.87 19.83 6.76
N ALA A 101 -0.14 19.08 5.92
CA ALA A 101 -0.28 17.63 5.82
C ALA A 101 -0.03 16.92 7.17
N LEU A 102 0.93 17.36 7.99
CA LEU A 102 1.16 16.79 9.33
C LEU A 102 -0.07 16.96 10.23
N GLN A 103 -0.67 18.15 10.19
CA GLN A 103 -1.85 18.47 10.99
C GLN A 103 -3.03 17.62 10.53
N ILE A 104 -3.26 17.53 9.22
CA ILE A 104 -4.32 16.72 8.64
C ILE A 104 -4.15 15.23 9.00
N LEU A 105 -2.92 14.70 8.85
CA LEU A 105 -2.61 13.31 9.21
C LEU A 105 -2.90 13.01 10.68
N SER A 106 -2.59 13.94 11.59
CA SER A 106 -2.87 13.78 13.02
C SER A 106 -4.36 13.81 13.38
N THR A 107 -5.21 14.33 12.49
CA THR A 107 -6.66 14.44 12.72
C THR A 107 -7.46 13.25 12.22
N PHE A 108 -6.86 12.38 11.39
CA PHE A 108 -7.59 11.24 10.87
C PHE A 108 -7.80 10.18 11.94
N ASP A 109 -9.06 9.98 12.31
CA ASP A 109 -9.52 8.71 12.85
C ASP A 109 -9.60 7.72 11.68
N LEU A 110 -8.54 6.90 11.55
CA LEU A 110 -8.41 5.92 10.48
C LEU A 110 -9.66 5.03 10.41
N ASP A 111 -10.18 4.54 11.54
CA ASP A 111 -11.30 3.61 11.57
C ASP A 111 -12.61 4.24 11.05
N SER A 112 -12.76 5.56 11.17
CA SER A 112 -13.94 6.28 10.66
C SER A 112 -13.84 6.71 9.20
N THR A 113 -12.63 6.66 8.63
CA THR A 113 -12.29 7.24 7.32
C THR A 113 -11.89 6.20 6.28
N LEU A 114 -12.01 4.91 6.59
CA LEU A 114 -11.80 3.85 5.61
C LEU A 114 -12.99 3.69 4.66
N SER A 115 -12.69 3.30 3.42
CA SER A 115 -13.72 2.85 2.49
C SER A 115 -14.31 1.50 2.91
N ASN A 116 -15.50 1.19 2.40
CA ASN A 116 -16.16 -0.08 2.70
C ASN A 116 -15.49 -1.27 1.99
N PHE A 117 -14.79 -1.05 0.87
CA PHE A 117 -14.17 -2.15 0.11
C PHE A 117 -13.14 -2.91 0.95
N TRP A 118 -12.51 -2.27 1.94
CA TRP A 118 -11.59 -2.94 2.86
C TRP A 118 -12.23 -4.13 3.59
N GLY A 119 -13.56 -4.13 3.78
CA GLY A 119 -14.29 -5.28 4.31
C GLY A 119 -14.33 -6.50 3.38
N GLU A 120 -13.89 -6.35 2.13
CA GLU A 120 -13.74 -7.40 1.11
C GLU A 120 -12.30 -7.92 0.98
N LEU A 121 -11.37 -7.41 1.80
CA LEU A 121 -10.02 -7.95 1.92
C LEU A 121 -9.92 -8.89 3.13
N LEU A 122 -9.39 -10.08 2.89
CA LEU A 122 -8.84 -10.95 3.92
C LEU A 122 -7.32 -10.79 3.92
N VAL A 123 -6.74 -10.55 5.09
CA VAL A 123 -5.29 -10.52 5.29
C VAL A 123 -4.92 -11.67 6.22
N SER A 124 -3.94 -12.48 5.85
CA SER A 124 -3.38 -13.48 6.73
C SER A 124 -1.87 -13.41 6.86
N TYR A 125 -1.40 -13.88 8.00
CA TYR A 125 0.00 -14.16 8.25
C TYR A 125 0.20 -15.67 8.09
N GLU A 126 0.98 -16.04 7.08
CA GLU A 126 0.97 -17.36 6.44
C GLU A 126 -0.36 -17.69 5.76
N ASP A 127 -0.32 -18.63 4.83
CA ASP A 127 -1.52 -19.10 4.15
C ASP A 127 -2.37 -19.98 5.08
N LEU A 128 -3.69 -19.90 4.91
CA LEU A 128 -4.67 -20.72 5.60
C LEU A 128 -4.71 -22.15 5.05
N ASP A 129 -4.12 -22.39 3.87
CA ASP A 129 -3.75 -23.72 3.34
C ASP A 129 -2.22 -23.92 3.50
N PRO A 130 -1.71 -25.09 3.93
CA PRO A 130 -0.28 -25.32 4.21
C PRO A 130 0.76 -25.05 3.10
N VAL A 131 0.38 -24.64 1.89
CA VAL A 131 1.23 -24.78 0.70
C VAL A 131 1.21 -23.53 -0.18
N THR A 132 2.00 -22.51 0.17
CA THR A 132 2.26 -21.34 -0.71
C THR A 132 3.47 -20.52 -0.24
N CYS A 133 3.48 -19.98 0.99
CA CYS A 133 4.62 -19.19 1.49
C CYS A 133 5.93 -20.00 1.61
N ALA A 134 5.83 -21.31 1.89
CA ALA A 134 6.99 -22.20 1.99
C ALA A 134 7.53 -22.66 0.61
N GLU A 135 6.69 -22.65 -0.42
CA GLU A 135 7.03 -23.12 -1.77
C GLU A 135 7.41 -21.98 -2.72
N MET A 136 6.90 -20.77 -2.47
CA MET A 136 7.25 -19.57 -3.23
C MET A 136 8.58 -19.01 -2.71
N GLU A 137 9.68 -19.36 -3.37
CA GLU A 137 10.99 -18.75 -3.06
C GLU A 137 10.95 -17.24 -3.33
N ASN A 138 11.45 -16.44 -2.36
CA ASN A 138 11.69 -14.99 -2.48
C ASN A 138 10.49 -14.03 -2.51
N LEU A 139 9.28 -14.44 -2.13
CA LEU A 139 8.14 -13.53 -1.96
C LEU A 139 7.94 -13.15 -0.49
N ASP A 140 7.83 -11.85 -0.18
CA ASP A 140 7.46 -11.36 1.16
C ASP A 140 5.96 -11.51 1.45
N GLY A 141 5.14 -11.47 0.40
CA GLY A 141 3.71 -11.69 0.41
C GLY A 141 3.19 -11.92 -1.01
N TYR A 142 1.89 -12.13 -1.14
CA TYR A 142 1.20 -12.13 -2.42
C TYR A 142 -0.30 -11.86 -2.20
N LEU A 143 -0.96 -11.34 -3.24
CA LEU A 143 -2.40 -11.14 -3.26
C LEU A 143 -3.08 -12.01 -4.31
N ILE A 144 -4.09 -12.74 -3.88
CA ILE A 144 -5.04 -13.42 -4.76
C ILE A 144 -6.27 -12.53 -4.91
N TYR A 145 -6.57 -12.17 -6.14
CA TYR A 145 -7.80 -11.49 -6.52
C TYR A 145 -8.78 -12.48 -7.15
N ASP A 146 -10.02 -12.45 -6.69
CA ASP A 146 -11.13 -13.19 -7.27
C ASP A 146 -12.14 -12.21 -7.89
N TYR A 147 -12.09 -12.07 -9.22
CA TYR A 147 -13.00 -11.20 -9.96
C TYR A 147 -14.46 -11.70 -9.94
N GLU A 148 -14.70 -12.97 -9.63
CA GLU A 148 -16.04 -13.57 -9.54
C GLU A 148 -16.59 -13.52 -8.10
N ALA A 149 -15.85 -12.95 -7.14
CA ALA A 149 -16.29 -12.85 -5.76
C ALA A 149 -17.49 -11.88 -5.59
N PRO A 150 -18.44 -12.15 -4.66
CA PRO A 150 -18.51 -13.33 -3.79
C PRO A 150 -18.97 -14.59 -4.55
N ARG A 151 -18.12 -15.63 -4.62
CA ARG A 151 -18.54 -16.93 -5.20
C ARG A 151 -19.48 -17.68 -4.24
N PRO A 152 -20.61 -18.22 -4.72
CA PRO A 152 -21.41 -19.14 -3.94
C PRO A 152 -20.73 -20.53 -3.86
N LEU A 153 -20.30 -20.91 -2.64
CA LEU A 153 -20.03 -22.29 -2.19
C LEU A 153 -18.78 -23.01 -2.77
N ASP A 154 -17.57 -22.47 -2.59
CA ASP A 154 -16.36 -23.34 -2.49
C ASP A 154 -16.02 -23.57 -1.00
N PRO A 155 -16.22 -24.77 -0.45
CA PRO A 155 -15.92 -25.07 0.95
C PRO A 155 -14.42 -25.01 1.29
N ARG A 156 -13.53 -24.95 0.29
CA ARG A 156 -12.08 -24.74 0.47
C ARG A 156 -11.73 -23.26 0.65
N TYR A 157 -12.59 -22.35 0.17
CA TYR A 157 -12.45 -20.91 0.33
C TYR A 157 -13.50 -20.40 1.32
N PRO A 158 -13.20 -20.36 2.63
CA PRO A 158 -14.13 -19.83 3.63
C PRO A 158 -14.39 -18.32 3.46
N TRP A 159 -13.61 -17.66 2.60
CA TRP A 159 -13.70 -16.24 2.31
C TRP A 159 -14.62 -15.92 1.13
N LYS A 160 -15.42 -14.85 1.27
CA LYS A 160 -16.36 -14.37 0.24
C LYS A 160 -16.01 -12.97 -0.27
N GLY A 161 -14.92 -12.37 0.20
CA GLY A 161 -14.44 -11.11 -0.34
C GLY A 161 -13.65 -11.35 -1.61
N SER A 162 -13.31 -10.26 -2.28
CA SER A 162 -12.65 -10.24 -3.58
C SER A 162 -11.12 -10.28 -3.49
N GLY A 163 -10.54 -9.91 -2.34
CA GLY A 163 -9.09 -9.96 -2.12
C GLY A 163 -8.69 -10.90 -0.99
N TYR A 164 -7.63 -11.66 -1.19
CA TYR A 164 -6.94 -12.44 -0.16
C TYR A 164 -5.43 -12.15 -0.22
N LEU A 165 -4.95 -11.37 0.74
CA LEU A 165 -3.55 -11.02 0.90
C LEU A 165 -2.91 -11.96 1.92
N VAL A 166 -1.80 -12.56 1.55
CA VAL A 166 -1.00 -13.42 2.42
C VAL A 166 0.37 -12.77 2.63
N LEU A 167 0.77 -12.69 3.89
CA LEU A 167 2.10 -12.24 4.29
C LEU A 167 2.92 -13.40 4.83
N CYS A 168 4.12 -13.58 4.31
CA CYS A 168 4.97 -14.70 4.66
C CYS A 168 5.90 -14.33 5.84
N ARG A 169 5.64 -14.90 7.00
CA ARG A 169 6.26 -14.51 8.29
C ARG A 169 7.77 -14.56 8.26
N ASP A 170 8.29 -15.57 7.59
CA ASP A 170 9.69 -15.92 7.67
C ASP A 170 10.57 -15.15 6.67
N ARG A 171 10.01 -14.14 6.00
CA ARG A 171 10.65 -13.36 4.95
C ARG A 171 11.27 -12.06 5.45
N ALA A 172 12.12 -11.48 4.61
CA ALA A 172 13.04 -10.42 5.01
C ALA A 172 12.29 -9.18 5.47
N THR A 173 11.27 -8.76 4.73
CA THR A 173 10.50 -7.57 5.10
C THR A 173 9.81 -7.77 6.45
N MET A 174 9.16 -8.92 6.64
CA MET A 174 8.46 -9.25 7.90
C MET A 174 9.40 -9.43 9.11
N LYS A 175 10.67 -9.81 8.88
CA LYS A 175 11.66 -10.04 9.94
C LYS A 175 12.47 -8.81 10.32
N TYR A 176 12.76 -7.94 9.36
CA TYR A 176 13.79 -6.91 9.50
C TYR A 176 13.28 -5.49 9.40
N THR A 177 12.08 -5.27 8.85
CA THR A 177 11.48 -3.93 8.86
C THR A 177 10.80 -3.64 10.19
N VAL A 178 10.58 -2.36 10.45
CA VAL A 178 9.85 -1.88 11.63
C VAL A 178 8.72 -0.95 11.22
N PRO A 179 7.74 -0.68 12.12
CA PRO A 179 6.71 0.31 11.87
C PRO A 179 7.27 1.66 11.41
N LEU A 180 6.56 2.34 10.52
CA LEU A 180 6.97 3.60 9.91
C LEU A 180 7.34 4.68 10.94
N GLU A 181 6.63 4.72 12.06
CA GLU A 181 6.93 5.62 13.18
C GLU A 181 8.32 5.32 13.78
N LEU A 182 8.61 4.06 14.08
CA LEU A 182 9.88 3.62 14.66
C LEU A 182 11.03 3.78 13.67
N LEU A 183 10.78 3.63 12.37
CA LEU A 183 11.79 3.84 11.35
C LEU A 183 12.26 5.31 11.33
N GLY A 184 11.34 6.26 11.50
CA GLY A 184 11.67 7.69 11.52
C GLY A 184 12.17 8.21 12.86
N ASN A 185 11.77 7.58 13.97
CA ASN A 185 12.20 7.93 15.31
C ASN A 185 12.48 6.64 16.10
N PRO A 186 13.68 6.06 15.97
CA PRO A 186 13.97 4.75 16.54
C PRO A 186 13.97 4.76 18.07
N PRO A 187 13.64 3.63 18.72
CA PRO A 187 13.89 3.43 20.14
C PRO A 187 15.39 3.36 20.43
N ALA A 188 15.74 3.24 21.71
CA ALA A 188 17.12 3.15 22.16
C ALA A 188 17.95 2.07 21.44
N TRP A 189 17.36 0.92 21.07
CA TRP A 189 18.07 -0.14 20.34
C TRP A 189 18.44 0.24 18.90
N GLY A 190 17.75 1.21 18.29
CA GLY A 190 18.06 1.74 16.95
C GLY A 190 18.91 3.01 17.00
N ARG A 191 19.60 3.25 18.12
CA ARG A 191 20.43 4.43 18.38
C ARG A 191 21.81 4.03 18.88
N GLU A 192 22.79 4.91 18.69
CA GLU A 192 24.15 4.70 19.18
C GLU A 192 24.18 4.41 20.69
N GLY A 193 25.00 3.43 21.09
CA GLY A 193 25.16 3.03 22.48
C GLY A 193 23.95 2.32 23.11
N GLY A 194 22.84 2.14 22.38
CA GLY A 194 21.61 1.62 22.96
C GLY A 194 20.90 2.65 23.84
N GLU A 195 21.12 3.95 23.60
CA GLU A 195 20.63 5.04 24.44
C GLU A 195 19.45 5.78 23.80
N ALA A 196 18.44 6.14 24.58
CA ALA A 196 17.23 6.82 24.06
C ALA A 196 17.52 8.18 23.40
N ASN A 197 18.60 8.86 23.83
CA ASN A 197 19.04 10.15 23.29
C ASN A 197 20.25 10.02 22.34
N GLY A 198 20.68 8.80 22.02
CA GLY A 198 21.76 8.57 21.06
C GLY A 198 21.35 8.93 19.64
N GLU A 199 22.32 9.20 18.77
CA GLU A 199 22.05 9.43 17.35
C GLU A 199 21.43 8.17 16.70
N PRO A 200 20.48 8.32 15.76
CA PRO A 200 19.94 7.19 15.00
C PRO A 200 21.04 6.39 14.30
N LEU A 201 20.94 5.05 14.33
CA LEU A 201 21.82 4.18 13.55
C LEU A 201 21.51 4.28 12.05
N VAL A 202 22.46 3.83 11.20
CA VAL A 202 22.22 3.67 9.76
C VAL A 202 20.95 2.85 9.53
N GLY A 203 20.13 3.31 8.60
CA GLY A 203 18.80 2.75 8.34
C GLY A 203 17.67 3.38 9.16
N PHE A 204 17.96 4.25 10.14
CA PHE A 204 16.95 4.92 10.95
C PHE A 204 17.05 6.44 10.87
N GLY A 205 15.89 7.08 10.96
CA GLY A 205 15.77 8.54 10.90
C GLY A 205 16.24 9.12 9.56
N CYS A 206 16.07 10.44 9.43
CA CYS A 206 16.32 11.15 8.18
C CYS A 206 17.78 11.13 7.73
N ASP A 207 18.73 11.12 8.66
CA ASP A 207 20.16 11.11 8.33
C ASP A 207 20.69 9.69 8.06
N GLY A 208 20.09 8.67 8.69
CA GLY A 208 20.50 7.27 8.54
C GLY A 208 20.04 6.60 7.25
N MET A 209 19.06 7.16 6.53
CA MET A 209 18.55 6.63 5.25
C MET A 209 19.47 6.90 4.06
N GLY A 210 20.38 7.86 4.20
CA GLY A 210 21.26 8.28 3.11
C GLY A 210 20.56 9.16 2.07
N PRO A 211 21.28 9.53 1.00
CA PRO A 211 20.83 10.55 0.04
C PRO A 211 20.08 9.97 -1.17
N ARG A 212 19.68 8.70 -1.14
CA ARG A 212 19.07 7.99 -2.27
C ARG A 212 18.01 7.03 -1.76
N ASP A 213 17.08 6.67 -2.63
CA ASP A 213 16.10 5.64 -2.30
C ASP A 213 16.77 4.28 -2.13
N THR A 214 16.54 3.63 -0.99
CA THR A 214 17.10 2.32 -0.63
C THR A 214 16.12 1.54 0.24
N GLY A 215 16.35 0.22 0.40
CA GLY A 215 15.57 -0.64 1.31
C GLY A 215 15.51 -0.15 2.77
N PHE A 216 16.37 0.78 3.18
CA PHE A 216 16.27 1.40 4.52
C PHE A 216 15.00 2.22 4.71
N MET A 217 14.30 2.57 3.64
CA MET A 217 13.08 3.37 3.71
C MET A 217 11.81 2.54 3.95
N GLU A 218 11.92 1.22 3.89
CA GLU A 218 10.81 0.27 3.90
C GLU A 218 10.27 0.05 5.33
N PRO A 219 9.06 0.51 5.66
CA PRO A 219 8.39 0.11 6.89
C PRO A 219 7.73 -1.27 6.73
N THR A 220 7.24 -1.83 7.84
CA THR A 220 6.47 -3.08 7.84
C THR A 220 5.26 -3.05 6.90
N GLY A 221 4.63 -1.90 6.69
CA GLY A 221 3.49 -1.75 5.78
C GLY A 221 3.81 -1.74 4.28
N VAL A 222 5.09 -1.85 3.87
CA VAL A 222 5.47 -1.72 2.46
C VAL A 222 4.92 -2.86 1.59
N THR A 223 4.99 -4.11 2.07
CA THR A 223 4.46 -5.27 1.34
C THR A 223 2.96 -5.15 1.19
N HIS A 224 2.24 -4.72 2.25
CA HIS A 224 0.82 -4.43 2.13
C HIS A 224 0.53 -3.42 1.01
N LEU A 225 1.27 -2.30 0.96
CA LEU A 225 1.07 -1.30 -0.07
C LEU A 225 1.29 -1.87 -1.47
N HIS A 226 2.37 -2.60 -1.68
CA HIS A 226 2.69 -3.30 -2.92
C HIS A 226 1.51 -4.20 -3.35
N GLU A 227 1.11 -5.11 -2.48
CA GLU A 227 0.07 -6.09 -2.77
C GLU A 227 -1.30 -5.47 -3.09
N ILE A 228 -1.65 -4.36 -2.43
CA ILE A 228 -2.93 -3.68 -2.72
C ILE A 228 -3.01 -3.17 -4.16
N PHE A 229 -1.90 -2.81 -4.79
CA PHE A 229 -1.93 -2.40 -6.21
C PHE A 229 -2.31 -3.54 -7.16
N HIS A 230 -2.09 -4.81 -6.76
CA HIS A 230 -2.57 -5.97 -7.51
C HIS A 230 -4.07 -6.22 -7.33
N TRP A 231 -4.73 -5.59 -6.36
CA TRP A 231 -6.16 -5.75 -6.14
C TRP A 231 -6.92 -4.64 -6.85
N PRO A 232 -7.66 -4.90 -7.95
CA PRO A 232 -8.27 -3.83 -8.75
C PRO A 232 -9.48 -3.17 -8.06
N VAL A 233 -10.09 -3.81 -7.06
CA VAL A 233 -11.36 -3.39 -6.43
C VAL A 233 -11.33 -1.96 -5.86
N PRO A 234 -10.28 -1.50 -5.15
CA PRO A 234 -10.17 -0.11 -4.72
C PRO A 234 -10.21 0.87 -5.90
N PHE A 235 -9.73 0.46 -7.07
CA PHE A 235 -9.43 1.35 -8.20
C PHE A 235 -10.50 1.35 -9.31
N LEU A 236 -11.53 0.50 -9.22
CA LEU A 236 -12.59 0.43 -10.24
C LEU A 236 -13.35 1.75 -10.47
N GLN A 237 -13.23 2.71 -9.55
CA GLN A 237 -13.83 4.05 -9.67
C GLN A 237 -12.83 5.12 -10.14
N VAL A 238 -11.55 4.77 -10.30
CA VAL A 238 -10.53 5.67 -10.84
C VAL A 238 -10.83 5.87 -12.33
N GLU A 239 -10.92 7.13 -12.74
CA GLU A 239 -11.14 7.49 -14.14
C GLU A 239 -10.04 6.89 -15.02
N ASP A 240 -10.44 6.30 -16.15
CA ASP A 240 -9.55 5.68 -17.13
C ASP A 240 -8.68 4.52 -16.59
N TYR A 241 -9.09 3.84 -15.51
CA TYR A 241 -8.40 2.65 -15.00
C TYR A 241 -8.20 1.58 -16.08
N ASP A 242 -9.24 1.24 -16.83
CA ASP A 242 -9.23 0.26 -17.91
C ASP A 242 -8.37 0.69 -19.12
N LYS A 243 -8.12 1.99 -19.28
CA LYS A 243 -7.26 2.51 -20.37
C LYS A 243 -5.80 2.57 -19.98
N ASN A 244 -5.49 2.68 -18.70
CA ASN A 244 -4.13 2.86 -18.19
C ASN A 244 -3.54 1.55 -17.64
N ILE A 245 -4.38 0.64 -17.15
CA ILE A 245 -3.97 -0.66 -16.62
C ILE A 245 -4.27 -1.74 -17.64
N LYS A 246 -3.30 -2.58 -17.93
CA LYS A 246 -3.42 -3.66 -18.90
C LYS A 246 -4.37 -4.75 -18.39
N GLU A 247 -5.15 -5.31 -19.30
CA GLU A 247 -5.96 -6.50 -19.03
C GLU A 247 -5.07 -7.74 -18.95
N ASN A 248 -5.17 -8.49 -17.85
CA ASN A 248 -4.62 -9.84 -17.75
C ASN A 248 -5.66 -10.87 -18.22
N TYR A 249 -5.20 -11.87 -18.95
CA TYR A 249 -5.98 -12.91 -19.63
C TYR A 249 -7.04 -13.59 -18.75
N ASP A 250 -6.78 -13.75 -17.44
CA ASP A 250 -7.66 -14.51 -16.55
C ASP A 250 -8.45 -13.65 -15.54
N ASN A 251 -8.05 -12.41 -15.28
CA ASN A 251 -8.55 -11.62 -14.14
C ASN A 251 -8.97 -10.17 -14.46
N GLY A 252 -9.00 -9.77 -15.73
CA GLY A 252 -9.34 -8.41 -16.13
C GLY A 252 -8.19 -7.42 -15.91
N HIS A 253 -8.49 -6.12 -15.84
CA HIS A 253 -7.48 -5.07 -15.63
C HIS A 253 -6.82 -5.18 -14.26
N GLN A 254 -5.50 -5.44 -14.24
CA GLN A 254 -4.74 -5.68 -13.02
C GLN A 254 -3.28 -5.24 -13.21
N ILE A 255 -2.69 -4.63 -12.19
CA ILE A 255 -1.24 -4.41 -12.11
C ILE A 255 -0.61 -5.74 -11.68
N LEU A 256 0.49 -6.16 -12.31
CA LEU A 256 1.18 -7.42 -12.00
C LEU A 256 2.66 -7.16 -11.76
N ASP A 257 3.34 -8.10 -11.10
CA ASP A 257 4.77 -7.96 -10.81
C ASP A 257 5.70 -8.34 -11.96
N TRP A 258 5.36 -9.38 -12.71
CA TRP A 258 6.32 -10.08 -13.58
C TRP A 258 5.80 -10.38 -14.98
N GLU A 259 4.49 -10.44 -15.17
CA GLU A 259 3.92 -10.73 -16.49
C GLU A 259 4.12 -9.49 -17.37
N ASP A 260 4.94 -9.65 -18.41
CA ASP A 260 5.31 -8.63 -19.38
C ASP A 260 6.30 -7.55 -18.92
N LEU A 261 7.36 -7.93 -18.18
CA LEU A 261 8.51 -7.03 -18.02
C LEU A 261 8.94 -6.50 -19.40
N PRO A 262 8.90 -5.16 -19.61
CA PRO A 262 9.21 -4.58 -20.91
C PRO A 262 10.65 -4.91 -21.31
N ALA A 263 10.88 -5.06 -22.61
CA ALA A 263 12.21 -5.32 -23.15
C ALA A 263 13.21 -4.26 -22.64
N GLY A 264 14.20 -4.70 -21.86
CA GLY A 264 15.21 -3.82 -21.24
C GLY A 264 15.14 -3.76 -19.71
N ALA A 265 14.04 -4.21 -19.09
CA ALA A 265 13.98 -4.47 -17.65
C ALA A 265 14.46 -5.89 -17.34
N THR A 266 15.27 -6.05 -16.30
CA THR A 266 15.73 -7.36 -15.80
C THR A 266 15.02 -7.80 -14.53
N ASP A 267 14.33 -6.87 -13.88
CA ASP A 267 13.71 -7.01 -12.56
C ASP A 267 12.69 -5.86 -12.41
N SER A 268 11.60 -6.08 -11.68
CA SER A 268 10.58 -5.08 -11.32
C SER A 268 10.77 -4.49 -9.92
N TYR A 269 11.58 -5.11 -9.06
CA TYR A 269 11.63 -4.82 -7.63
C TYR A 269 12.72 -3.83 -7.25
N GLY A 270 12.45 -3.04 -6.21
CA GLY A 270 13.40 -2.08 -5.66
C GLY A 270 13.45 -0.74 -6.41
N PRO A 271 14.07 0.29 -5.79
CA PRO A 271 13.97 1.67 -6.24
C PRO A 271 14.69 1.90 -7.57
N TYR A 272 15.81 1.20 -7.77
CA TYR A 272 16.59 1.30 -8.99
C TYR A 272 15.83 0.78 -10.21
N ASN A 273 15.23 -0.41 -10.09
CA ASN A 273 14.52 -1.03 -11.20
C ASN A 273 13.21 -0.30 -11.50
N ALA A 274 12.43 0.09 -10.48
CA ALA A 274 11.23 0.89 -10.65
C ALA A 274 11.52 2.23 -11.37
N MET A 275 12.62 2.92 -11.00
CA MET A 275 13.07 4.12 -11.70
C MET A 275 13.44 3.83 -13.17
N LEU A 276 14.13 2.72 -13.45
CA LEU A 276 14.49 2.35 -14.82
C LEU A 276 13.25 2.01 -15.66
N ILE A 277 12.26 1.33 -15.09
CA ILE A 277 10.98 1.01 -15.76
C ILE A 277 10.28 2.28 -16.22
N ASN A 278 10.30 3.34 -15.42
CA ASN A 278 9.78 4.65 -15.82
C ASN A 278 10.55 5.26 -17.02
N GLN A 279 11.78 4.87 -17.30
CA GLN A 279 12.54 5.39 -18.44
C GLN A 279 12.23 4.65 -19.75
N LEU A 280 11.53 3.52 -19.67
CA LEU A 280 11.19 2.71 -20.84
C LEU A 280 10.10 3.37 -21.69
N PRO A 281 10.09 3.11 -23.00
CA PRO A 281 8.99 3.54 -23.85
C PRO A 281 7.69 2.80 -23.48
N LEU A 282 6.56 3.29 -23.99
CA LEU A 282 5.31 2.54 -23.96
C LEU A 282 5.52 1.13 -24.55
N THR A 283 4.82 0.16 -23.99
CA THR A 283 4.77 -1.21 -24.50
C THR A 283 4.15 -1.23 -25.90
N SER A 284 4.27 -2.35 -26.63
CA SER A 284 3.75 -2.44 -28.00
C SER A 284 2.22 -2.31 -28.11
N ASP A 285 1.50 -2.57 -27.03
CA ASP A 285 0.06 -2.37 -26.85
C ASP A 285 -0.29 -0.97 -26.30
N GLY A 286 0.69 -0.09 -26.10
CA GLY A 286 0.50 1.32 -25.79
C GLY A 286 0.41 1.67 -24.31
N PHE A 287 0.64 0.72 -23.40
CA PHE A 287 0.58 0.94 -21.96
C PHE A 287 1.91 1.48 -21.40
N SER A 288 1.81 2.28 -20.34
CA SER A 288 2.97 2.74 -19.58
C SER A 288 3.49 1.60 -18.68
N PRO A 289 4.76 1.17 -18.81
CA PRO A 289 5.31 0.16 -17.92
C PRO A 289 5.30 0.58 -16.45
N ALA A 290 5.52 1.86 -16.15
CA ALA A 290 5.51 2.37 -14.79
C ALA A 290 4.12 2.31 -14.14
N LEU A 291 3.07 2.64 -14.90
CA LEU A 291 1.69 2.54 -14.40
C LEU A 291 1.27 1.10 -14.11
N ASN A 292 1.92 0.13 -14.76
CA ASN A 292 1.63 -1.30 -14.66
C ASN A 292 2.64 -2.05 -13.79
N ASN A 293 3.44 -1.36 -12.98
CA ASN A 293 4.35 -1.97 -12.00
C ASN A 293 4.00 -1.50 -10.58
N ALA A 294 3.61 -2.42 -9.69
CA ALA A 294 3.22 -2.08 -8.31
C ALA A 294 4.36 -1.39 -7.55
N GLU A 295 5.59 -1.80 -7.84
CA GLU A 295 6.79 -1.30 -7.20
C GLU A 295 7.07 0.18 -7.51
N ASN A 296 6.67 0.69 -8.69
CA ASN A 296 6.73 2.13 -8.99
C ASN A 296 5.88 2.96 -8.04
N TYR A 297 4.70 2.46 -7.66
CA TYR A 297 3.85 3.14 -6.68
C TYR A 297 4.46 3.10 -5.29
N VAL A 298 4.97 1.93 -4.87
CA VAL A 298 5.62 1.74 -3.57
C VAL A 298 6.77 2.73 -3.39
N TRP A 299 7.71 2.77 -4.33
CA TRP A 299 8.87 3.65 -4.19
C TRP A 299 8.54 5.13 -4.35
N TYR A 300 7.52 5.47 -5.15
CA TYR A 300 7.02 6.84 -5.12
C TYR A 300 6.48 7.20 -3.73
N ALA A 301 5.67 6.34 -3.11
CA ALA A 301 5.13 6.61 -1.79
C ALA A 301 6.22 6.73 -0.71
N LEU A 302 7.22 5.85 -0.74
CA LEU A 302 8.37 5.90 0.18
C LEU A 302 9.20 7.15 -0.05
N SER A 303 9.60 7.42 -1.30
CA SER A 303 10.41 8.59 -1.65
C SER A 303 9.69 9.88 -1.30
N LYS A 304 8.37 9.94 -1.55
CA LYS A 304 7.55 11.09 -1.17
C LYS A 304 7.44 11.26 0.33
N TYR A 305 7.18 10.18 1.07
CA TYR A 305 7.07 10.21 2.52
C TYR A 305 8.35 10.74 3.17
N TRP A 306 9.50 10.18 2.80
CA TRP A 306 10.77 10.55 3.41
C TRP A 306 11.26 11.91 2.94
N SER A 307 11.08 12.28 1.66
CA SER A 307 11.45 13.63 1.22
C SER A 307 10.62 14.71 1.91
N TRP A 308 9.32 14.47 2.11
CA TRP A 308 8.47 15.36 2.89
C TRP A 308 8.88 15.41 4.37
N LYS A 309 9.04 14.25 5.02
CA LYS A 309 9.33 14.17 6.46
C LYS A 309 10.72 14.72 6.81
N CYS A 310 11.69 14.53 5.91
CA CYS A 310 13.08 14.87 6.13
C CYS A 310 13.51 16.17 5.44
N GLY A 311 12.70 16.70 4.51
CA GLY A 311 13.01 17.89 3.73
C GLY A 311 14.22 17.70 2.80
N LYS A 312 14.42 16.49 2.26
CA LYS A 312 15.61 16.10 1.49
C LYS A 312 15.26 15.29 0.27
#